data_AF-A0AAE3EVE8-F1
#
_entry.id   AF-A0AAE3EVE8-F1
#
_cell.length_a   1.000
_cell.length_b   1.000
_cell.length_c   1.000
_cell.angle_alpha   90.00
_cell.angle_beta   90.00
_cell.angle_gamma   90.00
#
_symmetry.space_group_name_H-M   'P 1'
#
loop_
_entity.id
_entity.type
_entity.pdbx_description
1 polymer ?
#
loop_
_entity_poly.entity_id
_entity_poly.type
_entity_poly.pdbx_seq_one_letter_code
_entity_poly.pdbx_strand_id
1 'polypeptide(L)'
;MTKKSILVKFSATGLLVFCAMFLFRKGETTYPYQNIQALNSNCPPGFKLNDKNECISQNLYKQYSSSNDPGVGGLKTALPEVREGFSPQEIDLGRYLFFDPVLSGTGTISCATCHNPKKGFSDGLATSTGANNHKLKRAAPTLWNVAYDKLFLWDGGAHSLEEQMRMPLFSEYEMANTPENLLNTINSIENYRDLFAEAFTHRDPTKEITLDEIFTSLVAFESSLVSLNSKYDQYAHGYHQALNQQEIEGLNIFRSFVARCAECHTPPLFTNQQIAVIGVPEPDGLPLDPGAQVPYRDSTMRGGFKVPSLRNITKTAPYMHSGTFATLREAVEFYNDGRGHAVPKGEHLRIHWHIWEPDLSDYEMDRIVDFLKTLTDESFMPKIPEEVPSGLKPTVSI
;
A
#
# COMPACT_ATOMS: atom_id res chain seq x y z
N MET A 1 -53.77 -8.68 84.21
CA MET A 1 -54.13 -9.20 82.88
C MET A 1 -52.84 -9.37 82.06
N THR A 2 -52.59 -10.61 81.63
CA THR A 2 -52.00 -11.02 80.32
C THR A 2 -50.96 -10.14 79.59
N LYS A 3 -49.73 -10.70 79.46
CA LYS A 3 -48.94 -11.02 78.22
C LYS A 3 -48.66 -9.88 77.21
N LYS A 4 -47.54 -9.79 76.46
CA LYS A 4 -46.20 -10.45 76.29
C LYS A 4 -45.45 -9.59 75.22
N SER A 5 -44.15 -9.67 74.90
CA SER A 5 -42.85 -10.03 75.55
C SER A 5 -41.71 -9.90 74.49
N ILE A 6 -40.42 -10.06 74.86
CA ILE A 6 -39.22 -10.20 73.98
C ILE A 6 -38.70 -8.84 73.45
N LEU A 7 -37.61 -8.20 73.92
CA LEU A 7 -36.45 -8.55 74.78
C LEU A 7 -35.27 -9.26 74.07
N VAL A 8 -34.07 -8.66 74.23
CA VAL A 8 -32.66 -9.20 74.22
C VAL A 8 -31.81 -8.86 72.98
N LYS A 9 -30.56 -8.34 73.07
CA LYS A 9 -29.75 -7.70 74.15
C LYS A 9 -28.61 -6.88 73.51
N PHE A 10 -28.10 -5.89 74.25
CA PHE A 10 -26.82 -5.18 74.00
C PHE A 10 -25.59 -6.04 74.36
N SER A 11 -24.43 -5.74 73.76
CA SER A 11 -23.17 -5.53 74.51
C SER A 11 -22.20 -4.65 73.70
N ALA A 12 -21.28 -3.98 74.38
CA ALA A 12 -20.47 -2.88 73.83
C ALA A 12 -18.99 -3.22 73.63
N THR A 13 -18.41 -2.61 72.59
CA THR A 13 -17.01 -2.16 72.42
C THR A 13 -15.88 -2.93 73.13
N GLY A 14 -15.07 -3.64 72.33
CA GLY A 14 -13.68 -3.97 72.65
C GLY A 14 -12.73 -3.33 71.64
N LEU A 15 -11.58 -2.82 72.10
CA LEU A 15 -10.54 -2.19 71.29
C LEU A 15 -9.59 -3.27 70.73
N LEU A 16 -9.30 -3.29 69.42
CA LEU A 16 -8.19 -4.06 68.87
C LEU A 16 -7.71 -3.52 67.52
N VAL A 17 -6.39 -3.39 67.39
CA VAL A 17 -5.68 -2.90 66.20
C VAL A 17 -5.74 -3.96 65.10
N PHE A 18 -6.16 -3.57 63.88
CA PHE A 18 -6.10 -4.45 62.70
C PHE A 18 -5.03 -3.98 61.72
N CYS A 19 -4.06 -4.85 61.46
CA CYS A 19 -3.04 -4.64 60.44
C CYS A 19 -3.65 -4.90 59.06
N ALA A 20 -3.61 -3.91 58.17
CA ALA A 20 -4.17 -4.03 56.82
C ALA A 20 -3.19 -4.76 55.88
N MET A 21 -3.42 -6.05 55.63
CA MET A 21 -2.76 -6.74 54.52
C MET A 21 -3.35 -6.24 53.19
N PHE A 22 -2.53 -5.53 52.40
CA PHE A 22 -2.84 -5.25 51.00
C PHE A 22 -2.73 -6.54 50.17
N LEU A 23 -3.86 -7.19 49.91
CA LEU A 23 -3.96 -8.22 48.88
C LEU A 23 -3.96 -7.55 47.51
N PHE A 24 -2.80 -7.55 46.85
CA PHE A 24 -2.70 -7.21 45.43
C PHE A 24 -3.46 -8.26 44.60
N ARG A 25 -4.72 -7.97 44.29
CA ARG A 25 -5.49 -8.71 43.30
C ARG A 25 -4.93 -8.35 41.92
N LYS A 26 -4.03 -9.18 41.38
CA LYS A 26 -3.69 -9.13 39.95
C LYS A 26 -5.01 -9.22 39.17
N GLY A 27 -5.30 -8.20 38.36
CA GLY A 27 -6.37 -8.29 37.38
C GLY A 27 -5.89 -9.17 36.25
N GLU A 28 -6.34 -10.43 36.22
CA GLU A 28 -6.22 -11.27 35.04
C GLU A 28 -7.14 -10.69 33.96
N THR A 29 -6.58 -9.95 33.01
CA THR A 29 -7.25 -9.59 31.76
C THR A 29 -7.41 -10.87 30.94
N THR A 30 -8.51 -11.58 31.16
CA THR A 30 -8.91 -12.71 30.31
C THR A 30 -9.35 -12.17 28.96
N TYR A 31 -8.44 -12.18 27.99
CA TYR A 31 -8.80 -12.00 26.58
C TYR A 31 -9.71 -13.17 26.19
N PRO A 32 -10.91 -12.93 25.64
CA PRO A 32 -11.78 -14.01 25.19
C PRO A 32 -11.10 -14.72 24.02
N TYR A 33 -10.86 -16.02 24.20
CA TYR A 33 -10.30 -16.91 23.19
C TYR A 33 -11.24 -16.94 21.97
N GLN A 34 -10.99 -16.07 20.96
CA GLN A 34 -11.66 -16.18 19.68
C GLN A 34 -11.05 -17.35 18.93
N ASN A 35 -11.92 -18.25 18.46
CA ASN A 35 -11.53 -19.42 17.69
C ASN A 35 -11.17 -18.96 16.26
N ILE A 36 -9.91 -18.57 16.06
CA ILE A 36 -9.46 -17.91 14.85
C ILE A 36 -9.51 -18.87 13.66
N GLN A 37 -9.97 -18.35 12.52
CA GLN A 37 -10.04 -19.09 11.28
C GLN A 37 -8.61 -19.38 10.77
N ALA A 38 -8.32 -20.67 10.54
CA ALA A 38 -7.08 -21.13 9.94
C ALA A 38 -6.80 -20.43 8.60
N LEU A 39 -5.52 -20.33 8.24
CA LEU A 39 -5.08 -19.63 7.03
C LEU A 39 -5.67 -20.26 5.78
N ASN A 40 -5.99 -19.42 4.79
CA ASN A 40 -6.55 -19.91 3.53
C ASN A 40 -5.57 -20.85 2.82
N SER A 41 -6.04 -22.05 2.46
CA SER A 41 -5.29 -23.05 1.69
C SER A 41 -5.40 -22.89 0.18
N ASN A 42 -6.18 -21.91 -0.30
CA ASN A 42 -6.34 -21.57 -1.71
C ASN A 42 -5.60 -20.27 -2.03
N CYS A 43 -4.93 -20.23 -3.18
CA CYS A 43 -4.32 -19.00 -3.67
C CYS A 43 -5.34 -17.86 -3.85
N PRO A 44 -4.90 -16.59 -3.72
CA PRO A 44 -5.73 -15.43 -4.04
C PRO A 44 -6.16 -15.41 -5.51
N PRO A 45 -7.21 -14.64 -5.86
CA PRO A 45 -7.61 -14.43 -7.24
C PRO A 45 -6.44 -13.96 -8.12
N GLY A 46 -6.36 -14.48 -9.35
CA GLY A 46 -5.23 -14.22 -10.25
C GLY A 46 -4.00 -15.11 -10.01
N PHE A 47 -4.03 -16.04 -9.05
CA PHE A 47 -2.95 -17.00 -8.79
C PHE A 47 -3.45 -18.44 -8.86
N LYS A 48 -2.54 -19.37 -9.17
CA LYS A 48 -2.80 -20.82 -9.18
C LYS A 48 -1.78 -21.54 -8.31
N LEU A 49 -2.26 -22.45 -7.46
CA LEU A 49 -1.45 -23.33 -6.64
C LEU A 49 -0.72 -24.35 -7.51
N ASN A 50 0.57 -24.58 -7.23
CA ASN A 50 1.37 -25.64 -7.85
C ASN A 50 1.60 -26.82 -6.89
N ASP A 51 2.26 -27.87 -7.38
CA ASP A 51 2.51 -29.11 -6.63
C ASP A 51 3.44 -28.95 -5.40
N LYS A 52 4.04 -27.78 -5.21
CA LYS A 52 4.91 -27.44 -4.07
C LYS A 52 4.21 -26.60 -3.00
N ASN A 53 2.89 -26.41 -3.09
CA ASN A 53 2.12 -25.46 -2.29
C ASN A 53 2.51 -23.98 -2.52
N GLU A 54 2.99 -23.62 -3.71
CA GLU A 54 3.36 -22.26 -4.08
C GLU A 54 2.28 -21.61 -4.98
N CYS A 55 1.92 -20.35 -4.73
CA CYS A 55 1.02 -19.56 -5.55
C CYS A 55 1.77 -18.87 -6.69
N ILE A 56 1.48 -19.27 -7.92
CA ILE A 56 2.09 -18.74 -9.14
C ILE A 56 1.09 -17.84 -9.85
N SER A 57 1.49 -16.60 -10.18
CA SER A 57 0.62 -15.64 -10.85
C SER A 57 0.14 -16.17 -12.21
N GLN A 58 -1.15 -16.01 -12.51
CA GLN A 58 -1.83 -16.35 -13.75
C GLN A 58 -2.50 -15.11 -14.33
N ASN A 59 -1.87 -14.50 -15.33
CA ASN A 59 -2.36 -13.30 -16.00
C ASN A 59 -2.12 -13.37 -17.52
N LEU A 60 -2.74 -12.46 -18.27
CA LEU A 60 -2.69 -12.46 -19.74
C LEU A 60 -1.24 -12.39 -20.28
N TYR A 61 -0.38 -11.62 -19.61
CA TYR A 61 1.02 -11.41 -19.96
C TYR A 61 1.92 -12.63 -19.78
N LYS A 62 1.47 -13.67 -19.05
CA LYS A 62 2.17 -14.95 -18.91
C LYS A 62 1.71 -16.04 -19.90
N GLN A 63 0.73 -15.75 -20.78
CA GLN A 63 0.18 -16.74 -21.71
C GLN A 63 1.05 -17.00 -22.96
N TYR A 64 2.10 -16.22 -23.17
CA TYR A 64 3.01 -16.32 -24.31
C TYR A 64 4.45 -16.00 -23.89
N SER A 65 5.42 -16.66 -24.53
CA SER A 65 6.81 -16.23 -24.43
C SER A 65 7.02 -14.97 -25.28
N SER A 66 7.48 -13.88 -24.65
CA SER A 66 8.05 -12.75 -25.40
C SER A 66 9.44 -13.14 -25.87
N SER A 67 9.68 -13.14 -27.19
CA SER A 67 11.01 -13.31 -27.76
C SER A 67 11.88 -12.04 -27.66
N ASN A 68 11.25 -10.91 -27.28
CA ASN A 68 11.89 -9.62 -27.21
C ASN A 68 12.18 -9.27 -25.75
N ASP A 69 13.33 -8.62 -25.53
CA ASP A 69 13.62 -7.82 -24.33
C ASP A 69 12.44 -6.88 -24.01
N PRO A 70 12.23 -6.42 -22.76
CA PRO A 70 11.12 -5.53 -22.37
C PRO A 70 11.14 -4.18 -23.10
N GLY A 71 10.67 -4.18 -24.34
CA GLY A 71 10.81 -3.10 -25.31
C GLY A 71 9.61 -2.16 -25.35
N VAL A 72 9.92 -0.88 -25.54
CA VAL A 72 8.97 0.22 -25.71
C VAL A 72 8.01 -0.01 -26.88
N GLY A 73 6.70 0.00 -26.59
CA GLY A 73 5.65 0.27 -27.58
C GLY A 73 4.91 -0.94 -28.17
N GLY A 74 5.26 -2.18 -27.83
CA GLY A 74 4.50 -3.36 -28.23
C GLY A 74 3.19 -3.53 -27.45
N LEU A 75 2.11 -4.02 -28.08
CA LEU A 75 0.92 -4.51 -27.35
C LEU A 75 1.21 -5.79 -26.55
N LYS A 76 2.30 -6.50 -26.89
CA LYS A 76 2.75 -7.74 -26.24
C LYS A 76 4.17 -7.57 -25.72
N THR A 77 4.30 -6.81 -24.63
CA THR A 77 5.55 -6.66 -23.87
C THR A 77 5.47 -7.56 -22.62
N ALA A 78 6.60 -8.16 -22.23
CA ALA A 78 6.68 -8.96 -21.00
C ALA A 78 6.58 -8.07 -19.75
N LEU A 79 6.14 -8.66 -18.64
CA LEU A 79 6.30 -8.06 -17.32
C LEU A 79 7.76 -8.17 -16.85
N PRO A 80 8.24 -7.28 -15.97
CA PRO A 80 9.44 -7.52 -15.19
C PRO A 80 9.36 -8.84 -14.41
N GLU A 81 10.53 -9.41 -14.08
CA GLU A 81 10.59 -10.49 -13.09
C GLU A 81 10.07 -10.00 -11.74
N VAL A 82 9.42 -10.90 -11.01
CA VAL A 82 8.78 -10.66 -9.71
C VAL A 82 9.13 -11.81 -8.77
N ARG A 83 9.30 -11.50 -7.47
CA ARG A 83 9.39 -12.53 -6.43
C ARG A 83 8.01 -13.19 -6.29
N GLU A 84 7.85 -14.38 -6.85
CA GLU A 84 6.66 -15.22 -6.66
C GLU A 84 7.02 -16.55 -5.98
N GLY A 85 6.01 -17.39 -5.74
CA GLY A 85 6.20 -18.70 -5.12
C GLY A 85 5.86 -18.78 -3.63
N PHE A 86 5.24 -17.75 -3.06
CA PHE A 86 4.71 -17.79 -1.68
C PHE A 86 3.54 -18.77 -1.57
N SER A 87 3.40 -19.41 -0.42
CA SER A 87 2.26 -20.27 -0.12
C SER A 87 0.95 -19.48 0.08
N PRO A 88 -0.22 -20.12 -0.11
CA PRO A 88 -1.50 -19.54 0.28
C PRO A 88 -1.51 -18.99 1.70
N GLN A 89 -0.86 -19.70 2.62
CA GLN A 89 -0.81 -19.39 4.04
C GLN A 89 0.06 -18.16 4.33
N GLU A 90 1.26 -18.03 3.74
CA GLU A 90 2.10 -16.83 3.88
C GLU A 90 1.38 -15.57 3.36
N ILE A 91 0.68 -15.69 2.22
CA ILE A 91 -0.12 -14.60 1.65
C ILE A 91 -1.28 -14.21 2.59
N ASP A 92 -1.99 -15.19 3.15
CA ASP A 92 -3.15 -14.93 4.01
C ASP A 92 -2.76 -14.40 5.41
N LEU A 93 -1.61 -14.82 5.93
CA LEU A 93 -0.99 -14.25 7.13
C LEU A 93 -0.55 -12.80 6.87
N GLY A 94 0.08 -12.54 5.72
CA GLY A 94 0.40 -11.20 5.26
C GLY A 94 -0.83 -10.31 5.15
N ARG A 95 -1.94 -10.84 4.63
CA ARG A 95 -3.22 -10.15 4.57
C ARG A 95 -3.70 -9.77 5.97
N TYR A 96 -3.67 -10.67 6.95
CA TYR A 96 -4.03 -10.32 8.32
C TYR A 96 -3.15 -9.20 8.88
N LEU A 97 -1.81 -9.32 8.77
CA LEU A 97 -0.85 -8.30 9.24
C LEU A 97 -1.09 -6.93 8.59
N PHE A 98 -1.39 -6.87 7.29
CA PHE A 98 -1.61 -5.63 6.54
C PHE A 98 -2.81 -4.81 7.04
N PHE A 99 -3.85 -5.47 7.56
CA PHE A 99 -5.06 -4.83 8.08
C PHE A 99 -5.08 -4.70 9.61
N ASP A 100 -4.19 -5.38 10.33
CA ASP A 100 -4.14 -5.37 11.80
C ASP A 100 -3.32 -4.16 12.33
N PRO A 101 -3.93 -3.23 13.10
CA PRO A 101 -3.23 -2.07 13.60
C PRO A 101 -2.20 -2.37 14.71
N VAL A 102 -2.09 -3.63 15.15
CA VAL A 102 -1.06 -4.14 16.08
C VAL A 102 0.38 -3.83 15.63
N LEU A 103 0.60 -3.64 14.33
CA LEU A 103 1.91 -3.29 13.78
C LEU A 103 2.35 -1.86 14.16
N SER A 104 1.44 -0.98 14.56
CA SER A 104 1.76 0.36 15.07
C SER A 104 2.03 0.37 16.57
N GLY A 105 2.94 1.23 17.04
CA GLY A 105 3.27 1.37 18.47
C GLY A 105 2.10 1.87 19.33
N THR A 106 1.02 2.34 18.71
CA THR A 106 -0.22 2.79 19.39
C THR A 106 -1.37 1.80 19.27
N GLY A 107 -1.27 0.76 18.43
CA GLY A 107 -2.40 -0.13 18.11
C GLY A 107 -3.53 0.54 17.33
N THR A 108 -3.28 1.63 16.61
CA THR A 108 -4.31 2.42 15.89
C THR A 108 -4.13 2.53 14.37
N ILE A 109 -2.95 2.22 13.84
CA ILE A 109 -2.61 2.35 12.42
C ILE A 109 -2.14 1.00 11.86
N SER A 110 -2.68 0.63 10.71
CA SER A 110 -2.27 -0.51 9.88
C SER A 110 -1.76 -0.03 8.51
N CYS A 111 -1.12 -0.91 7.73
CA CYS A 111 -0.76 -0.59 6.34
C CYS A 111 -1.99 -0.15 5.52
N ALA A 112 -3.12 -0.83 5.69
CA ALA A 112 -4.40 -0.51 5.06
C ALA A 112 -5.03 0.84 5.48
N THR A 113 -4.49 1.51 6.50
CA THR A 113 -4.92 2.86 6.90
C THR A 113 -4.46 3.91 5.89
N CYS A 114 -3.23 3.77 5.37
CA CYS A 114 -2.68 4.61 4.31
C CYS A 114 -2.85 3.99 2.90
N HIS A 115 -3.02 2.67 2.81
CA HIS A 115 -3.19 1.93 1.57
C HIS A 115 -4.55 1.22 1.53
N ASN A 116 -5.62 2.01 1.52
CA ASN A 116 -7.00 1.53 1.57
C ASN A 116 -7.42 0.86 0.24
N PRO A 117 -7.88 -0.41 0.26
CA PRO A 117 -8.33 -1.10 -0.96
C PRO A 117 -9.41 -0.34 -1.74
N LYS A 118 -10.34 0.36 -1.05
CA LYS A 118 -11.43 1.14 -1.66
C LYS A 118 -10.95 2.44 -2.33
N LYS A 119 -9.67 2.77 -2.20
CA LYS A 119 -8.96 3.93 -2.78
C LYS A 119 -7.81 3.47 -3.67
N GLY A 120 -7.94 2.27 -4.27
CA GLY A 120 -6.90 1.68 -5.10
C GLY A 120 -5.58 1.47 -4.37
N PHE A 121 -5.61 1.10 -3.09
CA PHE A 121 -4.42 0.99 -2.22
C PHE A 121 -3.62 2.29 -2.06
N SER A 122 -4.29 3.44 -2.13
CA SER A 122 -3.86 4.74 -1.57
C SER A 122 -4.78 5.14 -0.40
N ASP A 123 -4.65 6.32 0.18
CA ASP A 123 -5.58 6.85 1.19
C ASP A 123 -6.63 7.81 0.59
N GLY A 124 -6.40 8.31 -0.62
CA GLY A 124 -7.19 9.35 -1.24
C GLY A 124 -7.00 10.74 -0.61
N LEU A 125 -5.83 10.99 -0.02
CA LEU A 125 -5.44 12.27 0.57
C LEU A 125 -4.29 12.92 -0.21
N ALA A 126 -4.15 14.25 -0.10
CA ALA A 126 -3.03 14.97 -0.72
C ALA A 126 -1.69 14.63 -0.07
N THR A 127 -1.69 14.51 1.26
CA THR A 127 -0.63 13.81 2.00
C THR A 127 -1.23 12.98 3.12
N SER A 128 -0.59 11.85 3.40
CA SER A 128 -1.07 10.90 4.39
C SER A 128 -1.01 11.44 5.82
N THR A 129 -1.74 10.80 6.73
CA THR A 129 -1.75 11.14 8.16
C THR A 129 -1.30 9.93 8.94
N GLY A 130 -0.18 10.03 9.66
CA GLY A 130 0.36 8.97 10.49
C GLY A 130 0.08 9.18 11.98
N ALA A 131 0.90 8.56 12.82
CA ALA A 131 0.77 8.54 14.27
C ALA A 131 0.58 9.95 14.85
N ASN A 132 -0.24 10.04 15.91
CA ASN A 132 -0.54 11.29 16.61
C ASN A 132 -1.11 12.41 15.70
N ASN A 133 -1.77 12.03 14.60
CA ASN A 133 -2.27 12.93 13.54
C ASN A 133 -1.17 13.71 12.80
N HIS A 134 0.07 13.21 12.77
CA HIS A 134 1.16 13.85 12.03
C HIS A 134 0.88 13.84 10.53
N LYS A 135 0.96 15.00 9.87
CA LYS A 135 0.81 15.12 8.42
C LYS A 135 2.13 14.79 7.73
N LEU A 136 2.12 13.76 6.88
CA LEU A 136 3.28 13.40 6.07
C LEU A 136 3.49 14.43 4.95
N LYS A 137 4.65 14.33 4.29
CA LYS A 137 5.05 15.23 3.19
C LYS A 137 4.51 14.82 1.82
N ARG A 138 4.03 13.59 1.67
CA ARG A 138 3.66 12.99 0.37
C ARG A 138 2.37 12.18 0.48
N ALA A 139 1.71 11.98 -0.66
CA ALA A 139 0.59 11.06 -0.84
C ALA A 139 1.06 9.60 -0.77
N ALA A 140 0.22 8.70 -0.26
CA ALA A 140 0.46 7.26 -0.32
C ALA A 140 0.30 6.77 -1.78
N PRO A 141 1.35 6.22 -2.43
CA PRO A 141 1.21 5.64 -3.76
C PRO A 141 0.36 4.36 -3.70
N THR A 142 -0.23 3.98 -4.83
CA THR A 142 -0.92 2.67 -4.96
C THR A 142 0.05 1.51 -4.76
N LEU A 143 -0.42 0.45 -4.10
CA LEU A 143 0.28 -0.84 -4.02
C LEU A 143 -0.10 -1.82 -5.15
N TRP A 144 -1.00 -1.42 -6.06
CA TRP A 144 -1.34 -2.27 -7.22
C TRP A 144 -0.12 -2.49 -8.11
N ASN A 145 0.25 -3.76 -8.30
CA ASN A 145 1.41 -4.24 -9.04
C ASN A 145 2.77 -3.84 -8.42
N VAL A 146 2.82 -3.47 -7.13
CA VAL A 146 4.05 -3.03 -6.44
C VAL A 146 5.16 -4.08 -6.45
N ALA A 147 4.79 -5.36 -6.55
CA ALA A 147 5.68 -6.51 -6.70
C ALA A 147 6.65 -6.43 -7.90
N TYR A 148 6.30 -5.65 -8.93
CA TYR A 148 7.10 -5.46 -10.14
C TYR A 148 8.01 -4.22 -10.10
N ASP A 149 7.97 -3.44 -9.01
CA ASP A 149 8.84 -2.27 -8.83
C ASP A 149 10.26 -2.67 -8.41
N LYS A 150 11.24 -1.97 -8.99
CA LYS A 150 12.67 -2.05 -8.65
C LYS A 150 13.15 -0.89 -7.78
N LEU A 151 12.36 0.19 -7.75
CA LEU A 151 12.56 1.38 -6.94
C LEU A 151 11.24 1.67 -6.20
N PHE A 152 11.34 1.87 -4.90
CA PHE A 152 10.21 2.11 -4.02
C PHE A 152 10.23 3.55 -3.50
N LEU A 153 9.12 3.98 -2.89
CA LEU A 153 8.84 5.37 -2.54
C LEU A 153 8.75 6.30 -3.77
N TRP A 154 8.37 7.55 -3.52
CA TRP A 154 8.31 8.59 -4.55
C TRP A 154 9.68 9.06 -5.03
N ASP A 155 10.72 8.99 -4.20
CA ASP A 155 12.08 9.47 -4.53
C ASP A 155 13.05 8.35 -4.95
N GLY A 156 12.60 7.10 -5.00
CA GLY A 156 13.45 5.94 -5.31
C GLY A 156 14.43 5.56 -4.20
N GLY A 157 14.23 6.05 -2.98
CA GLY A 157 15.14 5.85 -1.85
C GLY A 157 15.21 4.45 -1.24
N ALA A 158 14.47 3.47 -1.78
CA ALA A 158 14.50 2.06 -1.36
C ALA A 158 14.47 1.13 -2.58
N HIS A 159 15.09 -0.05 -2.44
CA HIS A 159 15.38 -1.00 -3.53
C HIS A 159 14.75 -2.39 -3.33
N SER A 160 14.07 -2.64 -2.20
CA SER A 160 13.19 -3.79 -2.01
C SER A 160 11.96 -3.42 -1.17
N LEU A 161 10.92 -4.26 -1.20
CA LEU A 161 9.76 -4.11 -0.33
C LEU A 161 10.16 -4.20 1.15
N GLU A 162 11.09 -5.08 1.52
CA GLU A 162 11.59 -5.19 2.90
C GLU A 162 12.41 -3.97 3.34
N GLU A 163 13.09 -3.28 2.42
CA GLU A 163 13.71 -1.98 2.73
C GLU A 163 12.64 -0.89 2.90
N GLN A 164 11.67 -0.83 1.99
CA GLN A 164 10.57 0.13 2.05
C GLN A 164 9.77 -0.04 3.34
N MET A 165 9.32 -1.25 3.70
CA MET A 165 8.46 -1.52 4.85
C MET A 165 9.10 -1.16 6.19
N ARG A 166 10.44 -1.25 6.31
CA ARG A 166 11.15 -0.83 7.53
C ARG A 166 10.95 0.66 7.83
N MET A 167 10.70 1.49 6.82
CA MET A 167 10.50 2.93 6.99
C MET A 167 9.18 3.26 7.72
N PRO A 168 7.97 2.96 7.21
CA PRO A 168 6.72 3.34 7.88
C PRO A 168 6.53 2.64 9.22
N LEU A 169 6.97 1.37 9.36
CA LEU A 169 6.84 0.61 10.61
C LEU A 169 7.55 1.28 11.80
N PHE A 170 8.74 1.85 11.56
CA PHE A 170 9.63 2.38 12.60
C PHE A 170 9.82 3.91 12.52
N SER A 171 9.14 4.59 11.60
CA SER A 171 9.04 6.04 11.52
C SER A 171 8.14 6.57 12.63
N GLU A 172 8.67 7.48 13.45
CA GLU A 172 7.94 8.15 14.55
C GLU A 172 6.70 8.94 14.08
N TYR A 173 6.69 9.30 12.79
CA TYR A 173 5.62 10.06 12.15
C TYR A 173 4.54 9.19 11.49
N GLU A 174 4.80 7.89 11.31
CA GLU A 174 3.93 6.97 10.57
C GLU A 174 3.30 5.94 11.50
N MET A 175 3.94 4.79 11.73
CA MET A 175 3.40 3.75 12.62
C MET A 175 4.00 3.79 14.04
N ALA A 176 5.06 4.58 14.24
CA ALA A 176 5.67 4.89 15.54
C ALA A 176 5.97 3.68 16.43
N ASN A 177 6.38 2.55 15.82
CA ASN A 177 6.77 1.34 16.54
C ASN A 177 8.31 1.22 16.63
N THR A 178 8.80 0.24 17.38
CA THR A 178 10.21 -0.19 17.35
C THR A 178 10.30 -1.68 17.03
N PRO A 179 11.43 -2.18 16.50
CA PRO A 179 11.59 -3.61 16.22
C PRO A 179 11.39 -4.48 17.47
N GLU A 180 11.90 -4.04 18.62
CA GLU A 180 11.75 -4.72 19.91
C GLU A 180 10.29 -4.75 20.38
N ASN A 181 9.59 -3.60 20.35
CA ASN A 181 8.20 -3.53 20.78
C ASN A 181 7.27 -4.32 19.85
N LEU A 182 7.51 -4.28 18.54
CA LEU A 182 6.78 -5.10 17.55
C LEU A 182 6.94 -6.59 17.85
N LEU A 183 8.17 -7.08 18.01
CA LEU A 183 8.44 -8.49 18.30
C LEU A 183 7.82 -8.93 19.62
N ASN A 184 7.96 -8.14 20.69
CA ASN A 184 7.34 -8.41 21.99
C ASN A 184 5.81 -8.49 21.88
N THR A 185 5.20 -7.57 21.11
CA THR A 185 3.75 -7.51 20.91
C THR A 185 3.25 -8.73 20.14
N ILE A 186 3.82 -9.00 18.96
CA ILE A 186 3.41 -10.12 18.10
C ILE A 186 3.62 -11.47 18.79
N ASN A 187 4.75 -11.68 19.48
CA ASN A 187 5.00 -12.93 20.21
C ASN A 187 4.11 -13.11 21.45
N SER A 188 3.56 -12.04 22.02
CA SER A 188 2.60 -12.14 23.13
C SER A 188 1.23 -12.71 22.69
N ILE A 189 0.87 -12.52 21.41
CA ILE A 189 -0.44 -12.91 20.86
C ILE A 189 -0.40 -14.37 20.40
N GLU A 190 -1.15 -15.22 21.10
CA GLU A 190 -1.23 -16.66 20.84
C GLU A 190 -1.65 -16.99 19.40
N ASN A 191 -2.71 -16.31 18.92
CA ASN A 191 -3.19 -16.46 17.55
C ASN A 191 -2.09 -16.22 16.50
N TYR A 192 -1.21 -15.24 16.71
CA TYR A 192 -0.09 -15.02 15.78
C TYR A 192 0.95 -16.14 15.88
N ARG A 193 1.30 -16.62 17.07
CA ARG A 193 2.23 -17.78 17.21
C ARG A 193 1.73 -18.99 16.42
N ASP A 194 0.44 -19.27 16.49
CA ASP A 194 -0.20 -20.39 15.79
C ASP A 194 -0.26 -20.16 14.27
N LEU A 195 -0.72 -18.99 13.81
CA LEU A 195 -0.78 -18.67 12.37
C LEU A 195 0.61 -18.60 11.72
N PHE A 196 1.64 -18.10 12.41
CA PHE A 196 3.03 -18.16 11.92
C PHE A 196 3.55 -19.60 11.87
N ALA A 197 3.18 -20.47 12.82
CA ALA A 197 3.50 -21.90 12.75
C ALA A 197 2.78 -22.63 11.59
N GLU A 198 1.56 -22.21 11.24
CA GLU A 198 0.83 -22.71 10.06
C GLU A 198 1.47 -22.24 8.74
N ALA A 199 1.80 -20.95 8.61
CA ALA A 199 2.37 -20.38 7.39
C ALA A 199 3.79 -20.89 7.09
N PHE A 200 4.65 -20.93 8.10
CA PHE A 200 6.07 -21.24 7.94
C PHE A 200 6.37 -22.64 8.47
N THR A 201 5.90 -23.69 7.79
CA THR A 201 5.99 -25.10 8.23
C THR A 201 7.41 -25.63 8.51
N HIS A 202 8.45 -24.89 8.10
CA HIS A 202 9.85 -25.19 8.38
C HIS A 202 10.38 -24.60 9.70
N ARG A 203 9.62 -23.71 10.36
CA ARG A 203 10.02 -23.12 11.64
C ARG A 203 9.83 -24.10 12.79
N ASP A 204 10.62 -23.89 13.83
CA ASP A 204 10.39 -24.52 15.14
C ASP A 204 9.29 -23.71 15.86
N PRO A 205 8.10 -24.27 16.11
CA PRO A 205 6.99 -23.52 16.70
C PRO A 205 7.26 -23.11 18.16
N THR A 206 8.32 -23.63 18.79
CA THR A 206 8.75 -23.19 20.13
C THR A 206 9.61 -21.93 20.11
N LYS A 207 10.03 -21.46 18.93
CA LYS A 207 10.80 -20.23 18.77
C LYS A 207 9.89 -19.02 18.55
N GLU A 208 10.39 -17.88 18.98
CA GLU A 208 9.77 -16.58 18.73
C GLU A 208 9.67 -16.31 17.22
N ILE A 209 8.61 -15.62 16.82
CA ILE A 209 8.43 -15.00 15.51
C ILE A 209 9.50 -13.93 15.33
N THR A 210 10.08 -13.88 14.14
CA THR A 210 11.15 -12.98 13.73
C THR A 210 10.65 -11.86 12.81
N LEU A 211 11.43 -10.79 12.67
CA LEU A 211 11.11 -9.70 11.74
C LEU A 211 11.10 -10.17 10.28
N ASP A 212 11.97 -11.11 9.91
CA ASP A 212 12.08 -11.59 8.54
C ASP A 212 10.86 -12.44 8.14
N GLU A 213 10.24 -13.18 9.08
CA GLU A 213 8.94 -13.85 8.88
C GLU A 213 7.80 -12.82 8.71
N ILE A 214 7.78 -11.76 9.53
CA ILE A 214 6.78 -10.67 9.44
C ILE A 214 6.89 -9.96 8.07
N PHE A 215 8.11 -9.56 7.68
CA PHE A 215 8.36 -8.94 6.37
C PHE A 215 8.03 -9.90 5.23
N THR A 216 8.42 -11.17 5.30
CA THR A 216 8.11 -12.16 4.25
C THR A 216 6.61 -12.33 4.06
N SER A 217 5.83 -12.37 5.14
CA SER A 217 4.37 -12.43 5.07
C SER A 217 3.78 -11.19 4.40
N LEU A 218 4.19 -9.99 4.81
CA LEU A 218 3.72 -8.74 4.20
C LEU A 218 4.09 -8.66 2.71
N VAL A 219 5.33 -8.99 2.33
CA VAL A 219 5.74 -9.09 0.92
C VAL A 219 4.91 -10.12 0.16
N ALA A 220 4.57 -11.27 0.76
CA ALA A 220 3.74 -12.28 0.11
C ALA A 220 2.35 -11.74 -0.23
N PHE A 221 1.73 -11.00 0.70
CA PHE A 221 0.46 -10.33 0.47
C PHE A 221 0.56 -9.22 -0.59
N GLU A 222 1.52 -8.31 -0.47
CA GLU A 222 1.73 -7.22 -1.43
C GLU A 222 2.05 -7.75 -2.84
N SER A 223 2.76 -8.88 -2.93
CA SER A 223 3.03 -9.59 -4.18
C SER A 223 1.76 -10.17 -4.84
N SER A 224 0.69 -10.36 -4.08
CA SER A 224 -0.61 -10.79 -4.60
C SER A 224 -1.49 -9.66 -5.15
N LEU A 225 -1.12 -8.38 -4.92
CA LEU A 225 -1.90 -7.21 -5.35
C LEU A 225 -1.72 -6.94 -6.85
N VAL A 226 -2.33 -7.79 -7.69
CA VAL A 226 -2.17 -7.77 -9.15
C VAL A 226 -3.38 -7.13 -9.85
N SER A 227 -3.12 -6.21 -10.77
CA SER A 227 -4.12 -5.51 -11.60
C SER A 227 -3.68 -5.56 -13.07
N LEU A 228 -4.02 -6.67 -13.76
CA LEU A 228 -3.51 -7.03 -15.09
C LEU A 228 -4.60 -7.62 -16.03
N ASN A 229 -5.87 -7.33 -15.77
CA ASN A 229 -7.04 -7.79 -16.56
C ASN A 229 -8.00 -6.64 -16.95
N SER A 230 -7.50 -5.41 -16.99
CA SER A 230 -8.23 -4.19 -17.36
C SER A 230 -8.73 -4.21 -18.82
N LYS A 231 -9.55 -3.24 -19.20
CA LYS A 231 -10.01 -3.08 -20.60
C LYS A 231 -8.83 -2.93 -21.57
N TYR A 232 -7.80 -2.19 -21.17
CA TYR A 232 -6.56 -2.08 -21.95
C TYR A 232 -5.86 -3.44 -22.08
N ASP A 233 -5.78 -4.22 -20.99
CA ASP A 233 -5.10 -5.52 -21.02
C ASP A 233 -5.80 -6.46 -22.00
N GLN A 234 -7.13 -6.52 -21.98
CA GLN A 234 -7.93 -7.32 -22.92
C GLN A 234 -7.72 -6.88 -24.38
N TYR A 235 -7.69 -5.56 -24.63
CA TYR A 235 -7.42 -5.00 -25.96
C TYR A 235 -6.01 -5.34 -26.46
N ALA A 236 -4.99 -5.20 -25.61
CA ALA A 236 -3.59 -5.49 -25.93
C ALA A 236 -3.37 -6.98 -26.28
N HIS A 237 -4.17 -7.86 -25.69
CA HIS A 237 -4.16 -9.30 -25.97
C HIS A 237 -5.07 -9.73 -27.13
N GLY A 238 -5.72 -8.79 -27.83
CA GLY A 238 -6.42 -9.01 -29.10
C GLY A 238 -7.95 -8.94 -29.04
N TYR A 239 -8.56 -8.71 -27.88
CA TYR A 239 -9.99 -8.41 -27.80
C TYR A 239 -10.24 -6.94 -28.15
N HIS A 240 -10.14 -6.60 -29.43
CA HIS A 240 -10.20 -5.22 -29.92
C HIS A 240 -11.48 -4.45 -29.54
N GLN A 241 -12.60 -5.15 -29.32
CA GLN A 241 -13.86 -4.56 -28.86
C GLN A 241 -13.86 -4.17 -27.37
N ALA A 242 -12.80 -4.49 -26.61
CA ALA A 242 -12.67 -4.04 -25.23
C ALA A 242 -12.54 -2.51 -25.12
N LEU A 243 -11.98 -1.83 -26.13
CA LEU A 243 -11.95 -0.37 -26.19
C LEU A 243 -12.95 0.17 -27.20
N ASN A 244 -13.62 1.27 -26.85
CA ASN A 244 -14.42 2.05 -27.76
C ASN A 244 -13.55 3.04 -28.59
N GLN A 245 -14.15 3.74 -29.55
CA GLN A 245 -13.41 4.65 -30.43
C GLN A 245 -12.68 5.78 -29.67
N GLN A 246 -13.32 6.41 -28.67
CA GLN A 246 -12.72 7.50 -27.89
C GLN A 246 -11.54 7.01 -27.03
N GLU A 247 -11.63 5.80 -26.49
CA GLU A 247 -10.56 5.14 -25.74
C GLU A 247 -9.37 4.78 -26.65
N ILE A 248 -9.63 4.40 -27.91
CA ILE A 248 -8.60 4.15 -28.93
C ILE A 248 -7.96 5.46 -29.40
N GLU A 249 -8.73 6.53 -29.58
CA GLU A 249 -8.22 7.89 -29.86
C GLU A 249 -7.29 8.35 -28.73
N GLY A 250 -7.70 8.17 -27.46
CA GLY A 250 -6.89 8.47 -26.28
C GLY A 250 -5.58 7.70 -26.23
N LEU A 251 -5.61 6.39 -26.48
CA LEU A 251 -4.41 5.55 -26.58
C LEU A 251 -3.47 6.04 -27.70
N ASN A 252 -4.02 6.49 -28.83
CA ASN A 252 -3.23 7.03 -29.95
C ASN A 252 -2.55 8.36 -29.59
N ILE A 253 -3.24 9.25 -28.89
CA ILE A 253 -2.68 10.52 -28.42
C ILE A 253 -1.60 10.24 -27.37
N PHE A 254 -1.88 9.39 -26.37
CA PHE A 254 -0.94 9.01 -25.30
C PHE A 254 0.39 8.45 -25.81
N ARG A 255 0.36 7.66 -26.89
CA ARG A 255 1.55 7.10 -27.56
C ARG A 255 2.12 7.95 -28.70
N SER A 256 1.59 9.15 -28.92
CA SER A 256 2.03 10.03 -30.01
C SER A 256 3.37 10.72 -29.69
N PHE A 257 4.12 11.08 -30.74
CA PHE A 257 5.32 11.91 -30.62
C PHE A 257 5.03 13.37 -30.20
N VAL A 258 3.75 13.75 -30.12
CA VAL A 258 3.29 15.07 -29.64
C VAL A 258 3.16 15.03 -28.12
N ALA A 259 2.26 14.18 -27.58
CA ALA A 259 1.99 14.11 -26.14
C ALA A 259 3.08 13.36 -25.34
N ARG A 260 3.78 12.39 -25.96
CA ARG A 260 4.96 11.67 -25.42
C ARG A 260 4.76 10.97 -24.06
N CYS A 261 3.53 10.75 -23.61
CA CYS A 261 3.25 10.15 -22.30
C CYS A 261 3.90 8.76 -22.17
N ALA A 262 3.87 7.97 -23.24
CA ALA A 262 4.44 6.63 -23.31
C ALA A 262 5.98 6.57 -23.21
N GLU A 263 6.72 7.68 -23.33
CA GLU A 263 8.18 7.73 -23.17
C GLU A 263 8.63 7.52 -21.71
N CYS A 264 7.74 7.83 -20.76
CA CYS A 264 7.94 7.58 -19.33
C CYS A 264 6.97 6.52 -18.81
N HIS A 265 5.70 6.56 -19.23
CA HIS A 265 4.67 5.62 -18.78
C HIS A 265 4.55 4.42 -19.72
N THR A 266 5.60 3.62 -19.78
CA THR A 266 5.72 2.47 -20.69
C THR A 266 4.84 1.28 -20.30
N PRO A 267 4.06 0.68 -21.23
CA PRO A 267 3.34 -0.56 -20.96
C PRO A 267 4.31 -1.75 -20.75
N PRO A 268 3.91 -2.81 -20.02
CA PRO A 268 2.57 -3.04 -19.50
C PRO A 268 2.25 -2.27 -18.22
N LEU A 269 3.23 -1.89 -17.39
CA LEU A 269 2.95 -1.30 -16.06
C LEU A 269 2.63 0.21 -16.10
N PHE A 270 2.73 0.84 -17.27
CA PHE A 270 2.59 2.30 -17.45
C PHE A 270 3.56 3.10 -16.57
N THR A 271 4.78 2.57 -16.45
CA THR A 271 5.93 3.20 -15.81
C THR A 271 7.21 2.53 -16.33
N ASN A 272 8.25 3.33 -16.53
CA ASN A 272 9.62 2.88 -16.75
C ASN A 272 10.45 2.85 -15.44
N GLN A 273 9.83 3.22 -14.31
CA GLN A 273 10.37 3.31 -12.95
C GLN A 273 11.58 4.25 -12.80
N GLN A 274 11.87 5.10 -13.79
CA GLN A 274 12.99 6.06 -13.72
C GLN A 274 12.63 7.25 -12.83
N ILE A 275 13.66 7.96 -12.33
CA ILE A 275 13.50 9.27 -11.71
C ILE A 275 13.37 10.34 -12.81
N ALA A 276 12.31 11.14 -12.76
CA ALA A 276 12.09 12.29 -13.64
C ALA A 276 11.82 13.55 -12.82
N VAL A 277 12.45 14.66 -13.20
CA VAL A 277 12.14 16.00 -12.69
C VAL A 277 11.14 16.63 -13.66
N ILE A 278 9.90 16.86 -13.23
CA ILE A 278 8.85 17.41 -14.12
C ILE A 278 8.43 18.84 -13.77
N GLY A 279 8.76 19.33 -12.56
CA GLY A 279 8.45 20.70 -12.15
C GLY A 279 7.00 20.91 -11.69
N VAL A 280 6.36 19.89 -11.13
CA VAL A 280 5.08 20.03 -10.43
C VAL A 280 5.25 20.99 -9.25
N PRO A 281 4.35 21.98 -9.07
CA PRO A 281 4.39 22.86 -7.92
C PRO A 281 3.86 22.15 -6.67
N GLU A 282 4.41 22.53 -5.52
CA GLU A 282 3.85 22.12 -4.22
C GLU A 282 2.58 22.92 -3.90
N PRO A 283 1.71 22.40 -3.01
CA PRO A 283 0.62 23.17 -2.43
C PRO A 283 1.07 24.50 -1.80
N ASP A 284 0.20 25.52 -1.89
CA ASP A 284 0.50 26.90 -1.49
C ASP A 284 1.16 27.01 -0.10
N GLY A 285 2.34 27.66 -0.07
CA GLY A 285 3.10 27.90 1.16
C GLY A 285 4.03 26.77 1.60
N LEU A 286 4.03 25.61 0.92
CA LEU A 286 5.00 24.55 1.16
C LEU A 286 6.31 24.77 0.38
N PRO A 287 7.48 24.42 0.96
CA PRO A 287 8.75 24.45 0.25
C PRO A 287 8.85 23.27 -0.72
N LEU A 288 9.53 23.46 -1.86
CA LEU A 288 9.78 22.41 -2.85
C LEU A 288 10.41 21.17 -2.20
N ASP A 289 9.78 20.01 -2.36
CA ASP A 289 10.33 18.73 -1.92
C ASP A 289 11.59 18.42 -2.78
N PRO A 290 12.76 18.21 -2.15
CA PRO A 290 14.00 17.90 -2.88
C PRO A 290 13.91 16.58 -3.66
N GLY A 291 13.00 15.67 -3.32
CA GLY A 291 12.81 14.38 -3.98
C GLY A 291 14.08 13.54 -3.96
N ALA A 292 14.37 12.91 -5.11
CA ALA A 292 15.54 12.07 -5.35
C ALA A 292 16.90 12.73 -5.06
N GLN A 293 17.00 14.06 -4.98
CA GLN A 293 18.21 14.74 -4.50
C GLN A 293 18.71 14.19 -3.14
N VAL A 294 17.80 13.79 -2.24
CA VAL A 294 18.17 13.31 -0.89
C VAL A 294 18.81 11.91 -0.92
N PRO A 295 18.15 10.84 -1.41
CA PRO A 295 18.74 9.51 -1.43
C PRO A 295 19.97 9.41 -2.36
N TYR A 296 19.91 10.01 -3.56
CA TYR A 296 21.02 9.93 -4.53
C TYR A 296 22.15 10.93 -4.27
N ARG A 297 21.95 11.92 -3.39
CA ARG A 297 22.90 13.02 -3.10
C ARG A 297 23.31 13.83 -4.33
N ASP A 298 22.48 13.83 -5.37
CA ASP A 298 22.71 14.57 -6.62
C ASP A 298 21.79 15.79 -6.72
N SER A 299 22.40 16.98 -6.73
CA SER A 299 21.70 18.26 -6.98
C SER A 299 20.91 18.29 -8.29
N THR A 300 21.29 17.50 -9.31
CA THR A 300 20.58 17.46 -10.59
C THR A 300 19.27 16.68 -10.55
N MET A 301 19.00 15.96 -9.45
CA MET A 301 17.75 15.24 -9.17
C MET A 301 16.80 16.01 -8.22
N ARG A 302 17.02 17.31 -8.00
CA ARG A 302 16.14 18.16 -7.19
C ARG A 302 14.72 18.23 -7.79
N GLY A 303 13.70 17.94 -6.97
CA GLY A 303 12.32 17.82 -7.42
C GLY A 303 12.09 16.63 -8.36
N GLY A 304 12.98 15.64 -8.31
CA GLY A 304 12.90 14.40 -9.10
C GLY A 304 12.14 13.31 -8.35
N PHE A 305 11.21 12.67 -9.05
CA PHE A 305 10.41 11.58 -8.49
C PHE A 305 10.37 10.39 -9.44
N LYS A 306 10.20 9.19 -8.89
CA LYS A 306 9.95 7.96 -9.62
C LYS A 306 8.67 8.11 -10.43
N VAL A 307 8.73 7.83 -11.72
CA VAL A 307 7.55 7.78 -12.59
C VAL A 307 6.57 6.75 -12.03
N PRO A 308 5.36 7.14 -11.58
CA PRO A 308 4.41 6.21 -10.99
C PRO A 308 3.73 5.35 -12.07
N SER A 309 3.23 4.17 -11.68
CA SER A 309 2.32 3.41 -12.55
C SER A 309 1.01 4.16 -12.74
N LEU A 310 0.44 4.11 -13.95
CA LEU A 310 -0.91 4.62 -14.24
C LEU A 310 -2.00 3.53 -14.13
N ARG A 311 -1.66 2.31 -13.69
CA ARG A 311 -2.67 1.27 -13.42
C ARG A 311 -3.49 1.67 -12.20
N ASN A 312 -4.82 1.54 -12.30
CA ASN A 312 -5.78 2.00 -11.29
C ASN A 312 -5.74 3.50 -10.94
N ILE A 313 -5.13 4.36 -11.78
CA ILE A 313 -5.00 5.81 -11.53
C ILE A 313 -6.35 6.54 -11.32
N THR A 314 -7.47 5.99 -11.79
CA THR A 314 -8.81 6.56 -11.51
C THR A 314 -9.24 6.48 -10.04
N LYS A 315 -8.55 5.67 -9.21
CA LYS A 315 -8.90 5.41 -7.81
C LYS A 315 -8.02 6.14 -6.79
N THR A 316 -6.97 6.80 -7.25
CA THR A 316 -5.87 7.34 -6.44
C THR A 316 -5.80 8.88 -6.50
N ALA A 317 -6.96 9.55 -6.64
CA ALA A 317 -7.02 11.01 -6.52
C ALA A 317 -6.85 11.42 -5.05
N PRO A 318 -6.18 12.55 -4.74
CA PRO A 318 -5.56 13.52 -5.66
C PRO A 318 -4.19 13.06 -6.21
N TYR A 319 -3.67 13.78 -7.20
CA TYR A 319 -2.55 13.36 -8.06
C TYR A 319 -1.24 14.10 -7.77
N MET A 320 -0.14 13.48 -8.20
CA MET A 320 1.27 13.85 -7.92
C MET A 320 1.72 13.55 -6.48
N HIS A 321 3.02 13.73 -6.19
CA HIS A 321 3.64 13.32 -4.93
C HIS A 321 3.07 14.04 -3.71
N SER A 322 2.57 15.27 -3.86
CA SER A 322 1.95 16.09 -2.81
C SER A 322 0.45 16.35 -3.02
N GLY A 323 -0.18 15.65 -3.97
CA GLY A 323 -1.63 15.73 -4.20
C GLY A 323 -2.12 17.07 -4.77
N THR A 324 -1.27 17.79 -5.50
CA THR A 324 -1.55 19.14 -6.03
C THR A 324 -2.77 19.20 -6.94
N PHE A 325 -3.08 18.14 -7.70
CA PHE A 325 -4.20 18.12 -8.65
C PHE A 325 -5.36 17.25 -8.13
N ALA A 326 -6.57 17.79 -8.12
CA ALA A 326 -7.77 17.09 -7.68
C ALA A 326 -8.31 16.13 -8.75
N THR A 327 -8.06 16.40 -10.03
CA THR A 327 -8.57 15.59 -11.15
C THR A 327 -7.47 15.09 -12.10
N LEU A 328 -7.74 13.97 -12.79
CA LEU A 328 -6.88 13.49 -13.89
C LEU A 328 -6.73 14.53 -15.00
N ARG A 329 -7.72 15.40 -15.18
CA ARG A 329 -7.75 16.40 -16.23
C ARG A 329 -6.77 17.53 -15.92
N GLU A 330 -6.76 18.06 -14.70
CA GLU A 330 -5.73 18.98 -14.20
C GLU A 330 -4.31 18.38 -14.30
N ALA A 331 -4.15 17.08 -13.98
CA ALA A 331 -2.86 16.40 -14.11
C ALA A 331 -2.40 16.29 -15.58
N VAL A 332 -3.31 16.16 -16.55
CA VAL A 332 -3.01 16.17 -17.99
C VAL A 332 -2.74 17.60 -18.49
N GLU A 333 -3.50 18.60 -18.02
CA GLU A 333 -3.29 20.03 -18.30
C GLU A 333 -1.89 20.48 -17.90
N PHE A 334 -1.40 20.06 -16.72
CA PHE A 334 -0.03 20.33 -16.29
C PHE A 334 1.03 19.83 -17.31
N TYR A 335 0.83 18.67 -17.95
CA TYR A 335 1.74 18.23 -19.02
C TYR A 335 1.55 19.01 -20.33
N ASN A 336 0.37 19.61 -20.55
CA ASN A 336 0.03 20.39 -21.72
C ASN A 336 0.60 21.82 -21.69
N ASP A 337 0.57 22.46 -20.52
CA ASP A 337 1.04 23.84 -20.27
C ASP A 337 2.56 24.04 -20.48
N GLY A 338 3.29 22.96 -20.75
CA GLY A 338 4.64 23.02 -21.30
C GLY A 338 5.76 22.81 -20.29
N ARG A 339 6.99 22.78 -20.81
CA ARG A 339 8.16 22.31 -20.06
C ARG A 339 8.57 23.27 -18.93
N GLY A 340 8.20 22.91 -17.70
CA GLY A 340 8.62 23.63 -16.50
C GLY A 340 7.88 24.95 -16.25
N HIS A 341 6.69 25.12 -16.85
CA HIS A 341 5.86 26.33 -16.71
C HIS A 341 5.54 26.68 -15.24
N ALA A 342 5.39 25.66 -14.37
CA ALA A 342 5.07 25.81 -12.95
C ALA A 342 6.27 25.72 -11.98
N VAL A 343 7.52 25.76 -12.48
CA VAL A 343 8.70 25.76 -11.60
C VAL A 343 8.68 27.00 -10.70
N PRO A 344 8.80 26.85 -9.35
CA PRO A 344 8.76 27.98 -8.44
C PRO A 344 9.83 29.04 -8.73
N LYS A 345 9.50 30.32 -8.54
CA LYS A 345 10.43 31.43 -8.78
C LYS A 345 11.67 31.29 -7.90
N GLY A 346 12.84 31.20 -8.54
CA GLY A 346 14.13 31.04 -7.87
C GLY A 346 14.61 29.59 -7.75
N GLU A 347 13.78 28.60 -8.09
CA GLU A 347 14.22 27.21 -8.24
C GLU A 347 14.84 26.97 -9.62
N HIS A 348 15.89 26.15 -9.66
CA HIS A 348 16.61 25.79 -10.88
C HIS A 348 16.60 24.28 -11.05
N LEU A 349 15.55 23.77 -11.71
CA LEU A 349 15.28 22.35 -11.84
C LEU A 349 15.71 21.81 -13.21
N ARG A 350 16.32 20.62 -13.23
CA ARG A 350 16.74 19.94 -14.47
C ARG A 350 15.57 19.19 -15.10
N ILE A 351 14.57 19.92 -15.60
CA ILE A 351 13.34 19.35 -16.15
C ILE A 351 13.67 18.29 -17.23
N HIS A 352 13.02 17.14 -17.13
CA HIS A 352 13.24 16.00 -18.02
C HIS A 352 12.97 16.38 -19.48
N TRP A 353 13.75 15.83 -20.41
CA TRP A 353 13.79 16.27 -21.81
C TRP A 353 12.63 15.74 -22.66
N HIS A 354 11.92 14.71 -22.18
CA HIS A 354 10.64 14.27 -22.77
C HIS A 354 9.49 15.25 -22.51
N ILE A 355 9.57 16.07 -21.44
CA ILE A 355 8.59 17.13 -21.19
C ILE A 355 8.83 18.24 -22.20
N TRP A 356 7.76 18.65 -22.88
CA TRP A 356 7.74 19.46 -24.10
C TRP A 356 6.46 20.33 -24.09
N GLU A 357 6.19 21.07 -25.16
CA GLU A 357 4.98 21.89 -25.38
C GLU A 357 4.05 21.18 -26.37
N PRO A 358 3.19 20.24 -25.94
CA PRO A 358 2.42 19.39 -26.85
C PRO A 358 1.23 20.10 -27.53
N ASP A 359 0.75 21.23 -26.98
CA ASP A 359 -0.33 22.07 -27.54
C ASP A 359 -1.60 21.26 -27.91
N LEU A 360 -2.01 20.37 -27.01
CA LEU A 360 -3.20 19.53 -27.16
C LEU A 360 -4.47 20.35 -26.98
N SER A 361 -5.48 20.06 -27.80
CA SER A 361 -6.82 20.58 -27.61
C SER A 361 -7.52 19.96 -26.40
N ASP A 362 -8.56 20.64 -25.90
CA ASP A 362 -9.40 20.10 -24.81
C ASP A 362 -9.99 18.72 -25.13
N TYR A 363 -10.35 18.49 -26.39
CA TYR A 363 -10.85 17.20 -26.86
C TYR A 363 -9.78 16.10 -26.70
N GLU A 364 -8.54 16.39 -27.06
CA GLU A 364 -7.44 15.41 -26.98
C GLU A 364 -7.06 15.10 -25.53
N MET A 365 -7.02 16.11 -24.65
CA MET A 365 -6.81 15.91 -23.22
C MET A 365 -7.92 15.05 -22.60
N ASP A 366 -9.19 15.28 -22.98
CA ASP A 366 -10.30 14.44 -22.55
C ASP A 366 -10.18 12.99 -23.07
N ARG A 367 -9.71 12.79 -24.30
CA ARG A 367 -9.46 11.44 -24.84
C ARG A 367 -8.32 10.73 -24.09
N ILE A 368 -7.24 11.43 -23.70
CA ILE A 368 -6.21 10.85 -22.82
C ILE A 368 -6.86 10.38 -21.51
N VAL A 369 -7.69 11.22 -20.88
CA VAL A 369 -8.39 10.87 -19.63
C VAL A 369 -9.34 9.68 -19.82
N ASP A 370 -10.01 9.56 -20.97
CA ASP A 370 -10.81 8.37 -21.32
C ASP A 370 -9.95 7.11 -21.44
N PHE A 371 -8.79 7.21 -22.09
CA PHE A 371 -7.83 6.10 -22.14
C PHE A 371 -7.31 5.71 -20.76
N LEU A 372 -6.96 6.65 -19.89
CA LEU A 372 -6.48 6.35 -18.53
C LEU A 372 -7.53 5.60 -17.69
N LYS A 373 -8.84 5.81 -17.94
CA LYS A 373 -9.90 5.02 -17.29
C LYS A 373 -9.83 3.53 -17.63
N THR A 374 -9.36 3.19 -18.84
CA THR A 374 -9.23 1.80 -19.32
C THR A 374 -8.17 0.97 -18.59
N LEU A 375 -7.29 1.64 -17.83
CA LEU A 375 -6.20 1.03 -17.04
C LEU A 375 -6.64 0.59 -15.63
N THR A 376 -7.94 0.65 -15.36
CA THR A 376 -8.52 0.26 -14.07
C THR A 376 -8.88 -1.22 -14.07
N ASP A 377 -8.40 -1.97 -13.08
CA ASP A 377 -8.73 -3.37 -12.81
C ASP A 377 -8.71 -3.63 -11.30
N GLU A 378 -9.86 -4.02 -10.77
CA GLU A 378 -10.06 -4.41 -9.36
C GLU A 378 -10.58 -5.86 -9.27
N SER A 379 -10.47 -6.65 -10.34
CA SER A 379 -11.01 -8.01 -10.43
C SER A 379 -10.43 -8.96 -9.39
N PHE A 380 -9.21 -8.67 -8.91
CA PHE A 380 -8.47 -9.45 -7.92
C PHE A 380 -8.36 -8.73 -6.56
N MET A 381 -9.30 -7.83 -6.24
CA MET A 381 -9.38 -7.16 -4.93
C MET A 381 -9.41 -8.19 -3.78
N PRO A 382 -8.46 -8.17 -2.83
CA PRO A 382 -8.42 -9.13 -1.73
C PRO A 382 -9.55 -8.88 -0.72
N LYS A 383 -9.95 -9.94 0.00
CA LYS A 383 -10.96 -9.82 1.07
C LYS A 383 -10.38 -9.07 2.27
N ILE A 384 -10.95 -7.91 2.59
CA ILE A 384 -10.71 -7.21 3.86
C ILE A 384 -11.16 -8.13 5.01
N PRO A 385 -10.30 -8.44 6.00
CA PRO A 385 -10.69 -9.23 7.17
C PRO A 385 -11.77 -8.50 7.97
N GLU A 386 -12.74 -9.27 8.49
CA GLU A 386 -13.79 -8.77 9.39
C GLU A 386 -13.28 -8.69 10.84
N GLU A 387 -12.37 -9.60 11.21
CA GLU A 387 -11.62 -9.67 12.47
C GLU A 387 -10.15 -9.95 12.16
N VAL A 388 -9.22 -9.50 13.01
CA VAL A 388 -7.76 -9.70 12.85
C VAL A 388 -7.15 -10.38 14.09
N PRO A 389 -5.99 -11.06 13.97
CA PRO A 389 -5.51 -11.97 15.01
C PRO A 389 -5.18 -11.34 16.37
N SER A 390 -4.91 -10.02 16.42
CA SER A 390 -4.76 -9.30 17.69
C SER A 390 -6.06 -9.08 18.47
N GLY A 391 -7.23 -9.29 17.85
CA GLY A 391 -8.52 -8.91 18.40
C GLY A 391 -8.81 -7.39 18.34
N LEU A 392 -7.91 -6.59 17.76
CA LEU A 392 -8.18 -5.19 17.44
C LEU A 392 -9.17 -5.08 16.27
N LYS A 393 -9.73 -3.88 16.08
CA LYS A 393 -10.58 -3.62 14.92
C LYS A 393 -9.70 -3.45 13.67
N PRO A 394 -9.97 -4.16 12.55
CA PRO A 394 -9.25 -3.92 11.29
C PRO A 394 -9.42 -2.47 10.83
N THR A 395 -8.31 -1.77 10.55
CA THR A 395 -8.32 -0.35 10.16
C THR A 395 -8.13 -0.20 8.66
N VAL A 396 -9.05 0.53 8.01
CA VAL A 396 -9.02 0.86 6.57
C VAL A 396 -9.18 2.36 6.30
N SER A 397 -9.31 3.15 7.36
CA SER A 397 -9.22 4.61 7.39
C SER A 397 -9.07 5.04 8.86
N ILE A 398 -8.61 6.26 9.06
CA ILE A 398 -8.79 7.01 10.31
C ILE A 398 -10.27 7.42 10.44
#